data_AF-A0A942R0V4-F1
#
_entry.id   AF-A0A942R0V4-F1
#
_cell.length_a   1.000
_cell.length_b   1.000
_cell.length_c   1.000
_cell.angle_alpha   90.00
_cell.angle_beta   90.00
_cell.angle_gamma   90.00
#
_symmetry.space_group_name_H-M   'P 1'
#
loop_
_entity.id
_entity.type
_entity.pdbx_description
1 polymer ?
#
loop_
_entity_poly.entity_id
_entity_poly.type
_entity_poly.pdbx_seq_one_letter_code
_entity_poly.pdbx_strand_id
1 'polypeptide(L)'
;MASIKDLKKDINFLTNEVIETCIIKLSFNPGIDNKRMFDIIDEFVEYRNQTIYKINNPEKLNGNKKEALKAYYNELMEAFIAKVNQAFEKINSIQEQPSK
;
A
#
# COMPACT_ATOMS: atom_id res chain seq x y z
N MET A 1 -22.13 -3.76 1.90
CA MET A 1 -20.80 -4.32 2.23
C MET A 1 -20.00 -4.27 0.95
N ALA A 2 -18.92 -3.49 0.93
CA ALA A 2 -17.98 -3.54 -0.19
C ALA A 2 -17.61 -5.01 -0.40
N SER A 3 -17.81 -5.51 -1.61
CA SER A 3 -17.53 -6.91 -1.90
C SER A 3 -16.01 -7.15 -1.79
N ILE A 4 -15.58 -8.40 -1.65
CA ILE A 4 -14.13 -8.74 -1.72
C ILE A 4 -13.50 -8.17 -3.00
N LYS A 5 -14.29 -8.06 -4.08
CA LYS A 5 -13.87 -7.42 -5.34
C LYS A 5 -13.58 -5.93 -5.15
N ASP A 6 -14.41 -5.22 -4.40
CA ASP A 6 -14.22 -3.79 -4.14
C ASP A 6 -13.03 -3.55 -3.21
N LEU A 7 -12.87 -4.37 -2.16
CA LEU A 7 -11.68 -4.31 -1.30
C LEU A 7 -10.37 -4.45 -2.10
N LYS A 8 -10.31 -5.39 -3.04
CA LYS A 8 -9.14 -5.56 -3.93
C LYS A 8 -8.93 -4.36 -4.84
N LYS A 9 -10.00 -3.72 -5.32
CA LYS A 9 -9.90 -2.50 -6.13
C LYS A 9 -9.34 -1.35 -5.29
N ASP A 10 -9.82 -1.18 -4.06
CA ASP A 10 -9.36 -0.12 -3.17
C ASP A 10 -7.86 -0.29 -2.85
N ILE A 11 -7.42 -1.52 -2.57
CA ILE A 11 -6.00 -1.85 -2.37
C ILE A 11 -5.17 -1.51 -3.62
N ASN A 12 -5.62 -1.89 -4.82
CA ASN A 12 -4.91 -1.57 -6.05
C ASN A 12 -4.87 -0.08 -6.33
N PHE A 13 -5.99 0.61 -6.10
CA PHE A 13 -6.10 2.05 -6.27
C PHE A 13 -5.09 2.77 -5.37
N LEU A 14 -5.11 2.50 -4.07
CA LEU A 14 -4.17 3.08 -3.11
C LEU A 14 -2.70 2.73 -3.41
N THR A 15 -2.44 1.54 -3.95
CA THR A 15 -1.11 1.14 -4.42
C THR A 15 -0.64 1.99 -5.58
N ASN A 16 -1.50 2.22 -6.57
CA ASN A 16 -1.18 3.08 -7.69
C ASN A 16 -0.92 4.51 -7.24
N GLU A 17 -1.73 5.07 -6.33
CA GLU A 17 -1.52 6.43 -5.80
C GLU A 17 -0.14 6.61 -5.15
N VAL A 18 0.31 5.63 -4.35
CA VAL A 18 1.65 5.66 -3.73
C VAL A 18 2.75 5.61 -4.79
N ILE A 19 2.62 4.72 -5.78
CA ILE A 19 3.61 4.54 -6.85
C ILE A 19 3.67 5.78 -7.75
N GLU A 20 2.53 6.31 -8.17
CA GLU A 20 2.43 7.51 -8.99
C GLU A 20 3.05 8.71 -8.29
N THR A 21 2.82 8.86 -6.98
CA THR A 21 3.45 9.91 -6.18
C THR A 21 4.97 9.79 -6.17
N CYS A 22 5.52 8.58 -6.04
CA CYS A 22 6.96 8.35 -6.16
C CYS A 22 7.48 8.75 -7.55
N ILE A 23 6.80 8.32 -8.62
CA ILE A 23 7.20 8.61 -10.01
C ILE A 23 7.15 10.12 -10.30
N ILE A 24 6.11 10.81 -9.82
CA ILE A 24 5.98 12.26 -9.95
C ILE A 24 7.18 12.94 -9.27
N LYS A 25 7.48 12.60 -8.02
CA LYS A 25 8.64 13.19 -7.32
C LYS A 25 9.97 12.90 -8.03
N LEU A 26 10.16 11.68 -8.54
CA LEU A 26 11.36 11.33 -9.32
C LEU A 26 11.48 12.14 -10.62
N SER A 27 10.35 12.44 -11.26
CA SER A 27 10.31 13.16 -12.53
C SER A 27 10.58 14.65 -12.38
N PHE A 28 10.15 15.25 -11.26
CA PHE A 28 10.29 16.70 -11.02
C PHE A 28 11.51 17.07 -10.17
N ASN A 29 12.10 16.12 -9.43
CA ASN A 29 13.22 16.41 -8.52
C ASN A 29 14.49 15.63 -8.92
N PRO A 30 15.30 16.14 -9.87
CA PRO A 30 16.48 15.44 -10.38
C PRO A 30 17.59 15.15 -9.33
N GLY A 31 17.52 15.76 -8.14
CA GLY A 31 18.42 15.52 -7.02
C GLY A 31 17.86 14.59 -5.93
N ILE A 32 16.68 13.99 -6.13
CA ILE A 32 16.07 13.11 -5.15
C ILE A 32 16.78 11.75 -5.12
N ASP A 33 16.75 11.09 -3.95
CA ASP A 33 17.32 9.75 -3.81
C ASP A 33 16.46 8.70 -4.52
N ASN A 34 16.80 8.46 -5.80
CA ASN A 34 16.10 7.51 -6.66
C ASN A 34 16.04 6.11 -6.06
N LYS A 35 17.15 5.66 -5.45
CA LYS A 35 17.22 4.32 -4.88
C LYS A 35 16.22 4.18 -3.74
N ARG A 36 16.20 5.15 -2.83
CA ARG A 36 15.27 5.12 -1.69
C ARG A 36 13.81 5.21 -2.13
N MET A 37 13.51 5.91 -3.22
CA MET A 37 12.17 5.92 -3.82
C MET A 37 11.78 4.56 -4.41
N PHE A 38 12.69 3.91 -5.14
CA PHE A 38 12.44 2.55 -5.65
C PHE A 38 12.27 1.53 -4.52
N ASP A 39 13.08 1.62 -3.46
CA ASP A 39 12.95 0.75 -2.28
C ASP A 39 11.55 0.88 -1.64
N ILE A 40 10.98 2.10 -1.60
CA ILE A 40 9.60 2.31 -1.11
C ILE A 40 8.57 1.65 -2.05
N ILE A 41 8.74 1.80 -3.36
CA ILE A 41 7.84 1.17 -4.35
C ILE A 41 7.88 -0.35 -4.18
N ASP A 42 9.06 -0.95 -4.12
CA ASP A 42 9.23 -2.40 -3.99
C ASP A 42 8.63 -2.92 -2.68
N GLU A 43 8.89 -2.25 -1.55
CA GLU A 43 8.29 -2.56 -0.25
C GLU A 43 6.75 -2.53 -0.32
N PHE A 44 6.20 -1.52 -0.99
CA PHE A 44 4.75 -1.33 -1.05
C PHE A 44 4.07 -2.33 -1.99
N VAL A 45 4.69 -2.66 -3.12
CA VAL A 45 4.22 -3.70 -4.06
C VAL A 45 4.20 -5.07 -3.37
N GLU A 46 5.25 -5.41 -2.64
CA GLU A 46 5.32 -6.67 -1.90
C GLU A 46 4.22 -6.73 -0.83
N TYR A 47 4.02 -5.65 -0.06
CA TYR A 47 2.95 -5.59 0.92
C TYR A 47 1.54 -5.71 0.29
N ARG A 48 1.32 -5.10 -0.88
CA ARG A 48 0.09 -5.26 -1.66
C ARG A 48 -0.11 -6.72 -2.08
N ASN A 49 0.93 -7.39 -2.56
CA ASN A 49 0.84 -8.81 -2.96
C ASN A 49 0.48 -9.72 -1.78
N GLN A 50 1.11 -9.51 -0.63
CA GLN A 50 0.78 -10.24 0.60
C GLN A 50 -0.65 -9.98 1.07
N THR A 51 -1.13 -8.73 0.98
CA THR A 51 -2.50 -8.38 1.36
C THR A 51 -3.52 -9.05 0.43
N ILE A 52 -3.30 -9.04 -0.88
CA ILE A 52 -4.16 -9.73 -1.84
C ILE A 52 -4.15 -11.25 -1.62
N TYR A 53 -2.99 -11.82 -1.31
CA TYR A 53 -2.89 -13.24 -0.95
C TYR A 53 -3.74 -13.57 0.29
N LYS A 54 -3.65 -12.75 1.34
CA LYS A 54 -4.45 -12.87 2.56
C LYS A 54 -5.96 -12.77 2.30
N ILE A 55 -6.38 -11.88 1.40
CA ILE A 55 -7.78 -11.75 0.98
C ILE A 55 -8.26 -12.99 0.22
N ASN A 56 -7.42 -13.57 -0.63
CA ASN A 56 -7.77 -14.77 -1.40
C ASN A 56 -7.79 -16.05 -0.57
N ASN A 57 -7.14 -16.06 0.60
CA ASN A 57 -6.97 -17.26 1.43
C ASN A 57 -7.43 -17.03 2.88
N PRO A 58 -8.69 -16.61 3.11
CA PRO A 58 -9.20 -16.33 4.45
C PRO A 58 -9.35 -17.60 5.30
N GLU A 59 -9.50 -18.78 4.68
CA GLU A 59 -9.76 -20.07 5.34
C GLU A 59 -8.59 -20.59 6.18
N LYS A 60 -7.40 -19.99 6.02
CA LYS A 60 -6.26 -20.23 6.91
C LYS A 60 -6.49 -19.69 8.33
N LEU A 61 -7.59 -18.96 8.56
CA LEU A 61 -8.00 -18.43 9.84
C LEU A 61 -9.13 -19.30 10.38
N ASN A 62 -8.83 -20.02 11.45
CA ASN A 62 -9.70 -21.01 12.07
C ASN A 62 -11.15 -20.51 12.26
N GLY A 63 -12.09 -21.08 11.50
CA GLY A 63 -13.54 -21.00 11.74
C GLY A 63 -14.30 -20.05 10.81
N ASN A 64 -15.11 -20.65 9.93
CA ASN A 64 -16.03 -20.00 8.98
C ASN A 64 -17.24 -19.29 9.64
N LYS A 65 -17.00 -18.38 10.60
CA LYS A 65 -18.05 -17.48 11.11
C LYS A 65 -18.05 -16.21 10.26
N LYS A 66 -19.22 -15.88 9.68
CA LYS A 66 -19.40 -14.74 8.77
C LYS A 66 -18.94 -13.42 9.39
N GLU A 67 -19.16 -13.26 10.69
CA GLU A 67 -18.73 -12.09 11.47
C GLU A 67 -17.21 -12.01 11.59
N ALA A 68 -16.54 -13.15 11.79
CA ALA A 68 -15.09 -13.22 11.85
C ALA A 68 -14.45 -12.89 10.50
N LEU A 69 -15.03 -13.35 9.39
CA LEU A 69 -14.57 -12.98 8.03
C LEU A 69 -14.72 -11.49 7.77
N LYS A 70 -15.84 -10.87 8.20
CA LYS A 70 -16.03 -9.43 8.05
C LYS A 70 -15.00 -8.64 8.86
N ALA A 71 -14.78 -9.00 10.12
CA ALA A 71 -13.79 -8.37 10.97
C ALA A 71 -12.39 -8.48 10.36
N TYR A 72 -12.02 -9.68 9.88
CA TYR A 72 -10.74 -9.92 9.22
C TYR A 72 -10.51 -9.02 8.00
N TYR A 73 -11.49 -8.88 7.11
CA TYR A 73 -11.32 -8.00 5.93
C TYR A 73 -11.23 -6.52 6.31
N ASN A 74 -11.95 -6.08 7.35
CA ASN A 74 -11.84 -4.71 7.86
C ASN A 74 -10.44 -4.47 8.44
N GLU A 75 -9.92 -5.37 9.26
CA GLU A 75 -8.57 -5.28 9.83
C GLU A 75 -7.50 -5.24 8.75
N LEU A 76 -7.64 -6.04 7.67
CA LEU A 76 -6.73 -5.97 6.53
C LEU A 76 -6.76 -4.60 5.85
N MET A 77 -7.94 -4.01 5.68
CA MET A 77 -8.07 -2.67 5.08
C MET A 77 -7.47 -1.59 5.97
N GLU A 78 -7.74 -1.62 7.28
CA GLU A 78 -7.17 -0.69 8.25
C GLU A 78 -5.64 -0.77 8.27
N ALA A 79 -5.08 -1.99 8.31
CA ALA A 79 -3.65 -2.21 8.23
C ALA A 79 -3.07 -1.74 6.88
N PHE A 80 -3.83 -1.86 5.78
CA PHE A 80 -3.41 -1.38 4.48
C PHE A 80 -3.36 0.15 4.42
N ILE A 81 -4.39 0.84 4.91
CA ILE A 81 -4.44 2.31 5.02
C ILE A 81 -3.29 2.81 5.90
N ALA A 82 -3.03 2.16 7.03
CA ALA A 82 -1.91 2.53 7.89
C ALA A 82 -0.56 2.42 7.14
N LYS A 83 -0.38 1.38 6.32
CA LYS A 83 0.81 1.24 5.47
C LYS A 83 0.90 2.34 4.41
N VAL A 84 -0.21 2.72 3.78
CA VAL A 84 -0.27 3.84 2.82
C VAL A 84 0.23 5.13 3.48
N ASN A 85 -0.28 5.45 4.67
CA ASN A 85 0.14 6.64 5.41
C ASN A 85 1.64 6.63 5.72
N GLN A 86 2.17 5.49 6.19
CA GLN A 86 3.61 5.31 6.42
C GLN A 86 4.43 5.48 5.14
N ALA A 87 3.93 5.00 4.00
CA ALA A 87 4.60 5.18 2.71
C ALA A 87 4.67 6.66 2.34
N PHE A 88 3.58 7.41 2.49
CA PHE A 88 3.58 8.86 2.23
C PHE A 88 4.48 9.64 3.19
N GLU A 89 4.52 9.27 4.47
CA GLU A 89 5.48 9.85 5.42
C GLU A 89 6.93 9.61 4.99
N LYS A 90 7.26 8.37 4.57
CA LYS A 90 8.59 8.05 4.02
C LYS A 90 8.89 8.87 2.77
N ILE A 91 7.97 8.93 1.82
CA ILE A 91 8.09 9.70 0.57
C ILE A 91 8.30 11.19 0.87
N ASN A 92 7.63 11.75 1.87
CA ASN A 92 7.76 13.14 2.27
C ASN A 92 9.06 13.43 3.04
N SER A 93 9.59 12.44 3.75
CA SER A 93 10.89 12.57 4.43
C SER A 93 12.09 12.60 3.47
N ILE A 94 11.91 12.16 2.21
CA ILE A 94 12.94 12.25 1.18
C ILE A 94 12.95 13.70 0.68
N GLN A 95 13.82 14.51 1.28
CA GLN A 95 13.97 15.92 0.96
C GLN A 95 14.54 16.15 -0.44
N GLU A 96 14.08 17.23 -1.05
CA GLU A 96 14.71 17.85 -2.21
C GLU A 96 16.09 18.37 -1.80
N GLN A 97 17.15 17.90 -2.47
CA GLN A 97 18.41 18.64 -2.47
C GLN A 97 18.10 20.03 -3.05
N PRO A 98 18.41 21.14 -2.37
CA PRO A 98 18.19 22.46 -2.95
C PRO A 98 19.01 22.56 -4.24
N SER A 99 18.30 22.79 -5.35
CA SER A 99 18.91 23.13 -6.64
C SER A 99 19.89 24.28 -6.41
N LYS A 100 21.18 24.03 -6.70
CA LYS A 100 22.23 25.03 -6.69
C LYS A 100 21.93 26.16 -7.68
#